data_AF-A0A365Y6L1-F1
#
_entry.id   AF-A0A365Y6L1-F1
#
_cell.length_a   1.000
_cell.length_b   1.000
_cell.length_c   1.000
_cell.angle_alpha   90.00
_cell.angle_beta   90.00
_cell.angle_gamma   90.00
#
_symmetry.space_group_name_H-M   'P 1'
#
loop_
_entity.id
_entity.type
_entity.pdbx_description
1 polymer ?
#
loop_
_entity_poly.entity_id
_entity_poly.type
_entity_poly.pdbx_seq_one_letter_code
_entity_poly.pdbx_strand_id
1 'polypeptide(L)'
;MKPFTRKLLWTLLTPLGIALLMAISGSDGIMGAGLLLLFVTPMYLLVGLVLVMFSDSGVETGKALLLSSGIILLVGLSTCGLIVSNLRLGGMH
;
A
#
# COMPACT_ATOMS: atom_id res chain seq x y z
N MET A 1 -10.97 -13.11 -16.01
CA MET A 1 -11.01 -12.18 -14.85
C MET A 1 -11.69 -10.88 -15.25
N LYS A 2 -12.49 -10.27 -14.37
CA LYS A 2 -13.11 -8.95 -14.64
C LYS A 2 -12.02 -7.88 -14.83
N PRO A 3 -12.20 -6.90 -15.73
CA PRO A 3 -11.19 -5.88 -16.03
C PRO A 3 -10.83 -5.02 -14.81
N PHE A 4 -11.82 -4.74 -13.95
CA PHE A 4 -11.64 -4.07 -12.67
C PHE A 4 -10.67 -4.81 -11.73
N THR A 5 -10.90 -6.11 -11.51
CA THR A 5 -10.05 -6.93 -10.62
C THR A 5 -8.62 -6.99 -11.13
N ARG A 6 -8.42 -7.12 -12.44
CA ARG A 6 -7.08 -7.13 -13.04
C ARG A 6 -6.34 -5.81 -12.80
N LYS A 7 -7.00 -4.67 -12.99
CA LYS A 7 -6.40 -3.34 -12.73
C LYS A 7 -6.04 -3.19 -11.25
N LEU A 8 -6.97 -3.54 -10.36
CA LEU A 8 -6.77 -3.47 -8.91
C LEU A 8 -5.62 -4.35 -8.44
N LEU A 9 -5.53 -5.58 -8.98
CA LEU A 9 -4.47 -6.51 -8.62
C LEU A 9 -3.11 -5.98 -9.07
N TRP A 10 -3.00 -5.40 -10.27
CA TRP A 10 -1.75 -4.81 -10.74
C TRP A 10 -1.34 -3.57 -9.94
N THR A 11 -2.27 -2.67 -9.64
CA THR A 11 -1.99 -1.46 -8.84
C THR A 11 -1.61 -1.80 -7.39
N LEU A 12 -2.07 -2.92 -6.86
CA LEU A 12 -1.75 -3.36 -5.52
C LEU A 12 -0.47 -4.20 -5.48
N LEU A 13 -0.32 -5.15 -6.38
CA LEU A 13 0.81 -6.09 -6.41
C LEU A 13 2.13 -5.41 -6.77
N THR A 14 2.11 -4.36 -7.59
CA THR A 14 3.34 -3.65 -7.97
C THR A 14 4.03 -2.99 -6.77
N PRO A 15 3.37 -2.09 -6.01
CA PRO A 15 4.01 -1.47 -4.85
C PRO A 15 4.26 -2.46 -3.72
N LEU A 16 3.33 -3.39 -3.45
CA LEU A 16 3.53 -4.39 -2.39
C LEU A 16 4.68 -5.35 -2.74
N GLY A 17 4.76 -5.80 -4.00
CA GLY A 17 5.80 -6.71 -4.46
C GLY A 17 7.18 -6.10 -4.41
N ILE A 18 7.32 -4.83 -4.84
CA ILE A 18 8.59 -4.09 -4.74
C ILE A 18 8.97 -3.89 -3.27
N ALA A 19 8.02 -3.49 -2.42
CA ALA A 19 8.25 -3.33 -0.99
C ALA A 19 8.67 -4.65 -0.33
N LEU A 20 8.07 -5.78 -0.71
CA LEU A 20 8.44 -7.10 -0.19
C LEU A 20 9.86 -7.50 -0.62
N LEU A 21 10.20 -7.30 -1.89
CA LEU A 21 11.55 -7.58 -2.40
C LEU A 21 12.60 -6.74 -1.69
N MET A 22 12.31 -5.46 -1.43
CA MET A 22 13.19 -4.61 -0.62
C MET A 22 13.28 -5.11 0.82
N ALA A 23 12.16 -5.48 1.44
CA ALA A 23 12.15 -5.96 2.82
C ALA A 23 12.94 -7.26 3.04
N ILE A 24 13.05 -8.13 2.02
CA ILE A 24 13.83 -9.38 2.09
C ILE A 24 15.36 -9.10 2.06
N SER A 25 15.80 -7.96 1.51
CA SER A 25 17.23 -7.61 1.41
C SER A 25 17.89 -7.19 2.74
N GLY A 26 17.16 -7.23 3.87
CA GLY A 26 17.70 -6.97 5.20
C GLY A 26 17.13 -5.71 5.86
N SER A 27 17.76 -5.27 6.96
CA SER A 27 17.27 -4.18 7.82
C SER A 27 17.09 -2.84 7.10
N ASP A 28 18.04 -2.48 6.24
CA ASP A 28 17.97 -1.24 5.45
C ASP A 28 16.87 -1.30 4.39
N GLY A 29 16.60 -2.51 3.88
CA GLY A 29 15.55 -2.78 2.92
C GLY A 29 14.15 -2.58 3.49
N ILE A 30 13.94 -2.90 4.78
CA ILE A 30 12.68 -2.65 5.48
C ILE A 30 12.42 -1.14 5.59
N MET A 31 13.44 -0.37 5.94
CA MET A 31 13.34 1.08 6.05
C MET A 31 13.09 1.74 4.68
N GLY A 32 13.75 1.25 3.63
CA GLY A 32 13.51 1.66 2.24
C GLY A 32 12.10 1.32 1.75
N ALA A 33 11.61 0.11 2.05
CA ALA A 33 10.24 -0.32 1.72
C ALA A 33 9.19 0.56 2.42
N GLY A 34 9.42 0.90 3.68
CA GLY A 34 8.58 1.80 4.46
C GLY A 34 8.50 3.20 3.85
N LEU A 35 9.64 3.80 3.48
CA LEU A 35 9.69 5.10 2.82
C LEU A 35 9.01 5.08 1.44
N LEU A 36 9.20 4.01 0.66
CA LEU A 36 8.56 3.88 -0.65
C LEU A 36 7.03 3.83 -0.52
N LEU A 37 6.52 2.99 0.39
CA LEU A 37 5.09 2.92 0.69
C LEU A 37 4.54 4.24 1.24
N LEU A 38 5.32 4.98 2.03
CA LEU A 38 4.94 6.29 2.57
C LEU A 38 4.66 7.31 1.46
N PHE A 39 5.41 7.29 0.36
CA PHE A 39 5.19 8.21 -0.78
C PHE A 39 4.16 7.68 -1.78
N VAL A 40 4.19 6.39 -2.08
CA VAL A 40 3.31 5.79 -3.10
C VAL A 40 1.85 5.78 -2.65
N THR A 41 1.60 5.50 -1.38
CA THR A 41 0.24 5.42 -0.82
C THR A 41 -0.57 6.72 -0.92
N PRO A 42 -0.06 7.89 -0.46
CA PRO A 42 -0.78 9.16 -0.60
C PRO A 42 -0.90 9.61 -2.05
N MET A 43 0.08 9.30 -2.92
CA MET A 43 -0.03 9.55 -4.35
C MET A 43 -1.15 8.73 -4.99
N TYR A 44 -1.27 7.44 -4.65
CA TYR A 44 -2.35 6.59 -5.15
C TYR A 44 -3.72 7.06 -4.67
N LEU A 45 -3.80 7.57 -3.43
CA LEU A 45 -5.01 8.13 -2.87
C LEU A 45 -5.40 9.44 -3.57
N LEU A 46 -4.46 10.36 -3.77
CA LEU A 46 -4.70 11.63 -4.47
C LEU A 46 -5.09 11.42 -5.94
N VAL A 47 -4.32 10.63 -6.68
CA VAL A 47 -4.60 10.32 -8.10
C VAL A 47 -5.92 9.57 -8.24
N GLY A 48 -6.19 8.61 -7.35
CA GLY A 48 -7.46 7.89 -7.31
C GLY A 48 -8.65 8.82 -7.05
N LEU A 49 -8.52 9.74 -6.09
CA LEU A 49 -9.56 10.72 -5.75
C LEU A 49 -9.83 11.70 -6.89
N VAL A 50 -8.77 12.22 -7.54
CA VAL A 50 -8.90 13.12 -8.69
C VAL A 50 -9.58 12.40 -9.86
N LEU A 51 -9.21 11.14 -10.15
CA LEU A 51 -9.87 10.37 -11.22
C LEU A 51 -11.36 10.11 -10.94
N VAL A 52 -11.74 9.86 -9.69
CA VAL A 52 -13.16 9.65 -9.33
C VAL A 52 -13.95 10.95 -9.41
N MET A 53 -13.37 12.07 -9.00
CA MET A 53 -14.08 13.35 -8.92
C MET A 53 -14.19 14.08 -10.27
N PHE A 54 -13.19 13.95 -11.15
CA PHE A 54 -13.10 14.76 -12.38
C PHE A 54 -13.25 13.96 -13.68
N SER A 55 -13.43 12.64 -13.63
CA SER A 55 -13.48 11.82 -14.85
C SER A 55 -14.54 10.73 -14.81
N ASP A 56 -15.64 10.92 -15.53
CA ASP A 56 -16.73 9.93 -15.68
C ASP A 56 -16.24 8.61 -16.30
N SER A 57 -15.30 8.70 -17.24
CA SER A 57 -14.65 7.54 -17.89
C SER A 57 -13.60 6.86 -16.99
N GLY A 58 -13.07 7.59 -16.01
CA GLY A 58 -12.00 7.16 -15.11
C GLY A 58 -12.48 6.60 -13.78
N VAL A 59 -13.78 6.72 -13.45
CA VAL A 59 -14.36 6.36 -12.14
C VAL A 59 -14.01 4.94 -11.71
N GLU A 60 -14.08 3.95 -12.60
CA GLU A 60 -13.72 2.57 -12.25
C GLU A 60 -12.25 2.43 -11.85
N THR A 61 -11.35 3.13 -12.57
CA THR A 61 -9.91 3.07 -12.33
C THR A 61 -9.54 3.83 -11.05
N GLY A 62 -10.18 4.99 -10.82
CA GLY A 62 -10.01 5.76 -9.60
C GLY A 62 -10.52 5.02 -8.35
N LYS A 63 -11.66 4.32 -8.44
CA LYS A 63 -12.15 3.44 -7.37
C LYS A 63 -11.17 2.31 -7.08
N ALA A 64 -10.59 1.69 -8.12
CA ALA A 64 -9.60 0.64 -7.93
C ALA A 64 -8.33 1.15 -7.23
N LEU A 65 -7.86 2.34 -7.60
CA LEU A 65 -6.73 3.03 -6.96
C LEU A 65 -7.00 3.34 -5.49
N LEU A 66 -8.15 3.95 -5.18
CA LEU A 66 -8.57 4.25 -3.80
C LEU A 66 -8.68 2.99 -2.93
N LEU A 67 -9.27 1.91 -3.48
CA LEU A 67 -9.36 0.63 -2.78
C LEU A 67 -7.96 0.05 -2.52
N SER A 68 -7.07 0.13 -3.52
CA SER A 68 -5.70 -0.38 -3.38
C SER A 68 -4.90 0.40 -2.34
N SER A 69 -5.00 1.73 -2.29
CA SER A 69 -4.36 2.54 -1.24
C SER A 69 -4.91 2.20 0.14
N GLY A 70 -6.22 1.95 0.24
CA GLY A 70 -6.85 1.52 1.49
C GLY A 70 -6.31 0.18 1.99
N ILE A 71 -6.18 -0.81 1.10
CA ILE A 71 -5.61 -2.13 1.46
C ILE A 71 -4.13 -2.00 1.85
N ILE A 72 -3.35 -1.22 1.09
CA ILE A 72 -1.94 -0.96 1.41
C ILE A 72 -1.79 -0.33 2.80
N LEU A 73 -2.61 0.67 3.12
CA LEU A 73 -2.65 1.28 4.45
C LEU A 73 -3.01 0.27 5.54
N LEU A 74 -4.03 -0.55 5.31
CA LEU A 74 -4.51 -1.52 6.29
C LEU A 74 -3.43 -2.57 6.60
N VAL A 75 -2.76 -3.09 5.56
CA VAL A 75 -1.62 -4.01 5.70
C VAL A 75 -0.44 -3.33 6.39
N GLY A 76 -0.10 -2.11 5.99
CA GLY A 76 0.99 -1.34 6.60
C GLY A 76 0.76 -1.06 8.08
N LEU A 77 -0.43 -0.56 8.44
CA LEU A 77 -0.82 -0.30 9.83
C LEU A 77 -0.90 -1.58 10.66
N SER A 78 -1.38 -2.69 10.08
CA SER A 78 -1.38 -4.00 10.74
C SER A 78 0.04 -4.47 11.06
N THR A 79 0.96 -4.32 10.10
CA THR A 79 2.37 -4.71 10.26
C THR A 79 3.07 -3.82 11.28
N CYS A 80 2.88 -2.50 11.22
CA CYS A 80 3.38 -1.56 12.24
C CYS A 80 2.82 -1.88 13.63
N GLY A 81 1.53 -2.22 13.73
CA GLY A 81 0.89 -2.62 14.98
C GLY A 81 1.50 -3.89 15.57
N LEU A 82 1.80 -4.90 14.74
CA LEU A 82 2.49 -6.12 15.16
C LEU A 82 3.91 -5.83 15.66
N ILE A 83 4.65 -4.94 14.98
CA ILE A 83 6.01 -4.53 15.39
C ILE A 83 5.97 -3.81 16.73
N VAL A 84 5.08 -2.83 16.90
CA VAL A 84 4.93 -2.08 18.17
C VAL A 84 4.48 -3.00 19.31
N SER A 85 3.59 -3.95 19.03
CA SER A 85 3.14 -4.94 20.03
C SER A 85 4.28 -5.87 20.47
N ASN A 86 5.11 -6.34 19.52
CA ASN A 86 6.29 -7.13 19.83
C ASN A 86 7.36 -6.33 20.59
N LEU A 87 7.57 -5.06 20.24
CA LEU A 87 8.46 -4.16 21.00
C LEU A 87 7.99 -3.95 22.43
N ARG A 88 6.66 -3.81 22.65
CA ARG A 88 6.09 -3.72 24.00
C ARG A 88 6.24 -5.02 24.80
N LEU A 89 6.11 -6.18 24.16
CA LEU A 89 6.29 -7.49 24.80
C LEU A 89 7.77 -7.77 25.13
N GLY A 90 8.71 -7.32 24.28
CA GLY A 90 10.15 -7.45 24.51
C GLY A 90 10.73 -6.52 25.59
N GLY A 91 9.98 -5.51 26.03
CA GLY A 91 10.36 -4.57 27.10
C GLY A 91 9.88 -4.96 28.50
N MET A 92 9.26 -6.13 28.67
CA MET A 92 8.85 -6.69 29.98
C MET A 92 9.86 -7.72 30.53
N HIS A 93 11.14 -7.54 30.25
CA HIS A 93 12.25 -8.29 30.86
C HIS A 93 13.29 -7.33 31.42
#